data_AF-S6CMS2-F1
#
_entry.id   AF-S6CMS2-F1
#
_cell.length_a   1.000
_cell.length_b   1.000
_cell.length_c   1.000
_cell.angle_alpha   90.00
_cell.angle_beta   90.00
_cell.angle_gamma   90.00
#
_symmetry.space_group_name_H-M   'P 1'
#
loop_
_entity.id
_entity.type
_entity.pdbx_description
1 polymer ?
#
loop_
_entity_poly.entity_id
_entity_poly.type
_entity_poly.pdbx_seq_one_letter_code
_entity_poly.pdbx_strand_id
1 'polypeptide(L)'
;GGGADGSLITFGATELTFPANGGLADVTAELKKFADNHNVSYGDIIQFGGALGLSNCVGAPQIQTFVGRAPATAASPPNLLPLPTDDVTSILARFSDAGISTANAIWLLASHSVAAQQLVDPAIAGSPFDSTP
;
A
#
# COMPACT_ATOMS: atom_id res chain seq x y z
N GLY A 1 -10.33 8.45 7.00
CA GLY A 1 -9.68 8.44 5.68
C GLY A 1 -10.66 7.91 4.66
N GLY A 2 -10.55 8.31 3.39
CA GLY A 2 -11.46 7.87 2.33
C GLY A 2 -11.15 6.50 1.73
N GLY A 3 -10.17 5.77 2.29
CA GLY A 3 -9.82 4.42 1.85
C GLY A 3 -8.96 4.44 0.60
N ALA A 4 -9.35 3.70 -0.44
CA ALA A 4 -8.66 3.68 -1.72
C ALA A 4 -9.06 4.89 -2.59
N ASP A 5 -8.72 6.10 -2.15
CA ASP A 5 -9.10 7.38 -2.79
C ASP A 5 -7.90 8.14 -3.41
N GLY A 6 -6.68 7.64 -3.20
CA GLY A 6 -5.45 8.28 -3.67
C GLY A 6 -4.95 9.41 -2.76
N SER A 7 -5.46 9.52 -1.53
CA SER A 7 -5.05 10.56 -0.57
C SER A 7 -3.55 10.56 -0.30
N LEU A 8 -2.89 9.40 -0.33
CA LEU A 8 -1.44 9.28 -0.17
C LEU A 8 -0.64 10.09 -1.20
N ILE A 9 -1.14 10.20 -2.44
CA ILE A 9 -0.55 11.05 -3.48
C ILE A 9 -1.04 12.50 -3.33
N THR A 10 -2.36 12.71 -3.18
CA THR A 10 -2.96 14.07 -3.11
C THR A 10 -2.43 14.88 -1.92
N PHE A 11 -2.33 14.24 -0.76
CA PHE A 11 -1.93 14.82 0.52
C PHE A 11 -0.60 14.25 1.02
N GLY A 12 0.29 13.89 0.09
CA GLY A 12 1.59 13.29 0.41
C GLY A 12 2.46 14.13 1.35
N ALA A 13 2.34 15.46 1.32
CA ALA A 13 3.01 16.36 2.26
C ALA A 13 2.63 16.14 3.73
N THR A 14 1.47 15.53 4.00
CA THR A 14 1.01 15.14 5.33
C THR A 14 1.18 13.65 5.54
N GLU A 15 0.64 12.81 4.64
CA GLU A 15 0.58 11.37 4.89
C GLU A 15 1.94 10.68 4.84
N LEU A 16 2.88 11.14 4.00
CA LEU A 16 4.22 10.56 3.94
C LEU A 16 5.09 10.92 5.15
N THR A 17 4.61 11.80 6.04
CA THR A 17 5.27 12.09 7.33
C THR A 17 4.95 11.06 8.41
N PHE A 18 3.95 10.20 8.19
CA PHE A 18 3.56 9.19 9.16
C PHE A 18 4.61 8.08 9.22
N PRO A 19 5.03 7.61 10.42
CA PRO A 19 6.07 6.59 10.55
C PRO A 19 5.80 5.31 9.74
N ALA A 20 4.54 4.85 9.70
CA ALA A 20 4.14 3.66 8.97
C ALA A 20 4.20 3.78 7.43
N ASN A 21 4.30 5.01 6.90
CA ASN A 21 4.43 5.28 5.46
C ASN A 21 5.90 5.44 5.02
N GLY A 22 6.86 5.16 5.91
CA GLY A 22 8.28 5.26 5.60
C GLY A 22 8.65 4.51 4.32
N GLY A 23 9.34 5.18 3.40
CA GLY A 23 9.81 4.59 2.13
C GLY A 23 8.80 4.65 0.98
N LEU A 24 7.57 5.12 1.20
CA LEU A 24 6.56 5.22 0.14
C LEU A 24 6.70 6.48 -0.73
N ALA A 25 7.59 7.42 -0.39
CA ALA A 25 7.73 8.69 -1.11
C ALA A 25 8.10 8.51 -2.59
N ASP A 26 9.05 7.61 -2.88
CA ASP A 26 9.56 7.40 -4.23
C ASP A 26 8.47 6.79 -5.15
N VAL A 27 7.80 5.71 -4.70
CA VAL A 27 6.73 5.09 -5.48
C VAL A 27 5.53 6.02 -5.66
N THR A 28 5.20 6.82 -4.65
CA THR A 28 4.14 7.84 -4.72
C THR A 28 4.47 8.89 -5.77
N ALA A 29 5.72 9.37 -5.81
CA ALA A 29 6.18 10.33 -6.80
C ALA A 29 6.16 9.78 -8.24
N GLU A 30 6.54 8.51 -8.44
CA GLU A 30 6.46 7.88 -9.75
C GLU A 30 5.01 7.67 -10.21
N LEU A 31 4.15 7.10 -9.37
CA LEU A 31 2.73 6.90 -9.70
C LEU A 31 2.02 8.23 -9.99
N LYS A 32 2.38 9.30 -9.27
CA LYS A 32 1.87 10.65 -9.55
C LYS A 32 2.18 11.10 -10.98
N LYS A 33 3.43 10.93 -11.44
CA LYS A 33 3.82 11.30 -12.82
C LYS A 33 2.96 10.56 -13.85
N PHE A 34 2.74 9.26 -13.67
CA PHE A 34 1.90 8.48 -14.57
C PHE A 34 0.45 8.93 -14.55
N ALA A 35 -0.15 9.12 -13.37
CA ALA A 35 -1.52 9.61 -13.27
C ALA A 35 -1.71 10.98 -13.93
N ASP A 36 -0.80 11.92 -13.69
CA ASP A 36 -0.85 13.26 -14.26
C ASP A 36 -0.71 13.23 -15.79
N ASN A 37 0.20 12.39 -16.32
CA ASN A 37 0.44 12.27 -17.76
C ASN A 37 -0.69 11.56 -18.51
N HIS A 38 -1.46 10.70 -17.83
CA HIS A 38 -2.53 9.90 -18.42
C HIS A 38 -3.94 10.32 -18.00
N ASN A 39 -4.07 11.39 -17.20
CA ASN A 39 -5.33 11.91 -16.68
C ASN A 39 -6.17 10.82 -15.98
N VAL A 40 -5.51 10.03 -15.14
CA VAL A 40 -6.12 8.98 -14.30
C VAL A 40 -6.17 9.45 -12.86
N SER A 41 -7.21 9.09 -12.10
CA SER A 41 -7.29 9.44 -10.69
C SER A 41 -6.15 8.79 -9.89
N TYR A 42 -5.68 9.45 -8.83
CA TYR A 42 -4.63 8.88 -7.97
C TYR A 42 -5.07 7.59 -7.26
N GLY A 43 -6.36 7.46 -6.93
CA GLY A 43 -6.89 6.20 -6.42
C GLY A 43 -6.79 5.08 -7.45
N ASP A 44 -7.10 5.37 -8.71
CA ASP A 44 -7.08 4.36 -9.77
C ASP A 44 -5.64 3.97 -10.17
N ILE A 45 -4.70 4.93 -10.26
CA ILE A 45 -3.32 4.60 -10.64
C ILE A 45 -2.63 3.70 -9.61
N ILE A 46 -2.91 3.89 -8.32
CA ILE A 46 -2.33 3.05 -7.25
C ILE A 46 -2.84 1.62 -7.40
N GLN A 47 -4.15 1.45 -7.60
CA GLN A 47 -4.79 0.14 -7.66
C GLN A 47 -4.45 -0.59 -8.96
N PHE A 48 -4.43 0.13 -10.09
CA PHE A 48 -3.98 -0.39 -11.36
C PHE A 48 -2.49 -0.77 -11.33
N GLY A 49 -1.63 0.09 -10.79
CA GLY A 49 -0.20 -0.16 -10.66
C GLY A 49 0.10 -1.41 -9.84
N GLY A 50 -0.60 -1.60 -8.71
CA GLY A 50 -0.47 -2.81 -7.90
C GLY A 50 -0.89 -4.08 -8.63
N ALA A 51 -2.05 -4.05 -9.31
CA ALA A 51 -2.54 -5.20 -10.08
C ALA A 51 -1.62 -5.56 -11.25
N LEU A 52 -1.13 -4.55 -11.98
CA LEU A 52 -0.18 -4.73 -13.09
C LEU A 52 1.17 -5.26 -12.58
N GLY A 53 1.69 -4.68 -11.49
CA GLY A 53 2.93 -5.12 -10.86
C GLY A 53 2.87 -6.60 -10.48
N LEU A 54 1.79 -6.99 -9.80
CA LEU A 54 1.59 -8.38 -9.37
C LEU A 54 1.43 -9.34 -10.56
N SER A 55 0.83 -8.92 -11.68
CA SER A 55 0.71 -9.77 -12.87
C SER A 55 2.05 -10.17 -13.51
N ASN A 56 3.14 -9.49 -13.16
CA ASN A 56 4.49 -9.84 -13.62
C ASN A 56 5.15 -10.92 -12.74
N CYS A 57 4.57 -11.25 -11.59
CA CYS A 57 5.09 -12.25 -10.67
C CYS A 57 4.59 -13.66 -11.08
N VAL A 58 5.50 -14.64 -11.12
CA VAL A 58 5.13 -16.02 -11.48
C VAL A 58 4.20 -16.60 -10.42
N GLY A 59 3.07 -17.15 -10.84
CA GLY A 59 2.08 -17.77 -9.94
C GLY A 59 1.11 -16.78 -9.30
N ALA A 60 1.21 -15.49 -9.61
CA ALA A 60 0.31 -14.49 -9.07
C ALA A 60 -1.13 -14.64 -9.60
N PRO A 61 -2.14 -14.32 -8.76
CA PRO A 61 -3.51 -14.25 -9.22
C PRO A 61 -3.74 -13.02 -10.10
N GLN A 62 -4.74 -13.10 -10.99
CA GLN A 62 -5.21 -11.93 -11.71
C GLN A 62 -6.15 -11.11 -10.81
N ILE A 63 -5.67 -9.98 -10.30
CA ILE A 63 -6.47 -9.06 -9.48
C ILE A 63 -7.47 -8.32 -10.36
N GLN A 64 -8.70 -8.20 -9.88
CA GLN A 64 -9.71 -7.37 -10.53
C GLN A 64 -9.39 -5.89 -10.31
N THR A 65 -9.26 -5.16 -11.40
CA THR A 65 -9.05 -3.71 -11.37
C THR A 65 -10.30 -2.99 -11.83
N PHE A 66 -10.91 -2.24 -10.93
CA PHE A 66 -11.99 -1.30 -11.22
C PHE A 66 -11.44 0.11 -11.32
N VAL A 67 -12.09 0.98 -12.10
CA VAL A 67 -11.73 2.38 -12.30
C VAL A 67 -12.88 3.31 -11.96
N GLY A 68 -12.61 4.59 -11.75
CA GLY A 68 -13.60 5.61 -11.45
C GLY A 68 -13.59 6.09 -9.99
N ARG A 69 -12.48 5.92 -9.28
CA ARG A 69 -12.33 6.47 -7.91
C ARG A 69 -12.36 8.00 -7.96
N ALA A 70 -13.16 8.59 -7.07
CA ALA A 70 -13.20 10.03 -6.91
C ALA A 70 -11.88 10.55 -6.30
N PRO A 71 -11.48 11.79 -6.60
CA PRO A 71 -10.34 12.41 -5.94
C PRO A 71 -10.53 12.46 -4.41
N ALA A 72 -9.48 12.14 -3.66
CA ALA A 72 -9.47 12.29 -2.20
C ALA A 72 -9.82 13.73 -1.78
N THR A 73 -10.67 13.87 -0.76
CA THR A 73 -11.14 15.17 -0.25
C THR A 73 -10.46 15.57 1.07
N ALA A 74 -9.77 14.64 1.73
CA ALA A 74 -9.02 14.89 2.95
C ALA A 74 -7.86 13.89 3.09
N ALA A 75 -6.82 14.28 3.82
CA ALA A 75 -5.75 13.37 4.22
C ALA A 75 -6.29 12.26 5.14
N SER A 76 -5.67 11.09 5.10
CA SER A 76 -5.87 10.05 6.10
C SER A 76 -5.46 10.56 7.48
N PRO A 77 -6.23 10.23 8.55
CA PRO A 77 -5.72 10.31 9.91
C PRO A 77 -4.43 9.50 10.08
N PRO A 78 -3.54 9.89 11.01
CA PRO A 78 -2.34 9.10 11.34
C PRO A 78 -2.71 7.79 12.05
N ASN A 79 -1.73 6.89 12.17
CA ASN A 79 -1.83 5.62 12.93
C ASN A 79 -2.93 4.67 12.44
N LEU A 80 -3.26 4.73 11.15
CA LEU A 80 -4.25 3.85 10.53
C LEU A 80 -3.65 2.63 9.83
N LEU A 81 -2.32 2.60 9.65
CA LEU A 81 -1.58 1.45 9.13
C LEU A 81 -0.88 0.70 10.27
N PRO A 82 -0.95 -0.64 10.30
CA PRO A 82 -0.20 -1.43 11.27
C PRO A 82 1.32 -1.28 11.10
N LEU A 83 2.05 -1.28 12.20
CA LEU A 83 3.52 -1.34 12.25
C LEU A 83 4.00 -2.79 12.46
N PRO A 84 5.23 -3.12 12.04
CA PRO A 84 5.81 -4.45 12.29
C PRO A 84 6.08 -4.74 13.78
N THR A 85 6.03 -3.71 14.63
CA THR A 85 6.22 -3.80 16.09
C THR A 85 4.91 -3.93 16.87
N ASP A 86 3.76 -3.78 16.20
CA ASP A 86 2.46 -3.89 16.85
C ASP A 86 2.17 -5.34 17.25
N ASP A 87 1.44 -5.54 18.34
CA ASP A 87 0.99 -6.87 18.72
C ASP A 87 -0.13 -7.39 17.79
N VAL A 88 -0.28 -8.71 17.72
CA VAL A 88 -1.26 -9.37 16.84
C VAL A 88 -2.70 -8.91 17.10
N THR A 89 -3.06 -8.65 18.36
CA THR A 89 -4.42 -8.23 18.72
C THR A 89 -4.71 -6.84 18.14
N SER A 90 -3.77 -5.92 18.29
CA SER A 90 -3.82 -4.57 17.75
C SER A 90 -3.91 -4.57 16.22
N ILE A 91 -3.09 -5.39 15.55
CA ILE A 91 -3.11 -5.54 14.08
C ILE A 91 -4.49 -6.04 13.62
N LEU A 92 -4.98 -7.14 14.19
CA LEU A 92 -6.26 -7.74 13.78
C LEU A 92 -7.45 -6.82 14.08
N ALA A 93 -7.42 -6.09 15.19
CA ALA A 93 -8.43 -5.08 15.50
C ALA A 93 -8.44 -3.94 14.46
N ARG A 94 -7.26 -3.50 14.00
CA ARG A 94 -7.16 -2.46 12.97
C ARG A 94 -7.71 -2.92 11.61
N PHE A 95 -7.40 -4.14 11.20
CA PHE A 95 -7.99 -4.74 9.99
C PHE A 95 -9.51 -4.88 10.12
N SER A 96 -10.00 -5.33 11.28
CA SER A 96 -11.44 -5.45 11.54
C SER A 96 -12.17 -4.11 11.47
N ASP A 97 -11.57 -3.04 12.00
CA ASP A 97 -12.10 -1.67 11.91
C ASP A 97 -12.18 -1.18 10.45
N ALA A 98 -11.24 -1.62 9.60
CA ALA A 98 -11.28 -1.40 8.15
C ALA A 98 -12.23 -2.35 7.39
N GLY A 99 -12.99 -3.20 8.10
CA GLY A 99 -13.94 -4.14 7.51
C GLY A 99 -13.32 -5.45 6.99
N ILE A 100 -12.08 -5.76 7.39
CA ILE A 100 -11.34 -6.95 6.94
C ILE A 100 -11.32 -7.99 8.07
N SER A 101 -11.82 -9.20 7.79
CA SER A 101 -11.79 -10.31 8.75
C SER A 101 -10.36 -10.78 9.03
N THR A 102 -10.15 -11.46 10.16
CA THR A 102 -8.84 -12.06 10.49
C THR A 102 -8.33 -13.00 9.39
N ALA A 103 -9.20 -13.83 8.82
CA ALA A 103 -8.81 -14.74 7.73
C ALA A 103 -8.32 -13.95 6.50
N ASN A 104 -9.04 -12.89 6.12
CA ASN A 104 -8.65 -12.04 4.99
C ASN A 104 -7.38 -11.25 5.29
N ALA A 105 -7.16 -10.79 6.53
CA ALA A 105 -5.93 -10.13 6.93
C ALA A 105 -4.70 -11.05 6.75
N ILE A 106 -4.83 -12.33 7.14
CA ILE A 106 -3.80 -13.34 6.91
C ILE A 106 -3.58 -13.56 5.41
N TRP A 107 -4.64 -13.65 4.60
CA TRP A 107 -4.51 -13.79 3.15
C TRP A 107 -3.82 -12.60 2.49
N LEU A 108 -4.07 -11.37 2.97
CA LEU A 108 -3.40 -10.17 2.45
C LEU A 108 -1.89 -10.16 2.73
N LEU A 109 -1.42 -10.84 3.78
CA LEU A 109 0.01 -11.01 4.04
C LEU A 109 0.72 -11.90 3.02
N ALA A 110 -0.01 -12.59 2.12
CA ALA A 110 0.62 -13.25 0.97
C ALA A 110 1.41 -12.26 0.08
N SER A 111 1.09 -10.96 0.14
CA SER A 111 1.89 -9.91 -0.47
C SER A 111 3.36 -9.92 -0.04
N HIS A 112 3.67 -10.43 1.15
CA HIS A 112 5.06 -10.55 1.62
C HIS A 112 5.88 -11.62 0.88
N SER A 113 5.24 -12.49 0.08
CA SER A 113 5.96 -13.46 -0.75
C SER A 113 6.63 -12.83 -1.98
N VAL A 114 6.31 -11.58 -2.31
CA VAL A 114 6.93 -10.80 -3.40
C VAL A 114 7.38 -9.42 -2.91
N ALA A 115 8.10 -9.42 -1.77
CA ALA A 115 8.45 -8.18 -1.08
C ALA A 115 9.79 -8.25 -0.35
N ALA A 116 10.33 -7.07 -0.06
CA ALA A 116 11.57 -6.85 0.67
C ALA A 116 11.47 -5.61 1.56
N GLN A 117 12.37 -5.52 2.55
CA GLN A 117 12.46 -4.36 3.45
C GLN A 117 13.50 -3.35 2.97
N GLN A 118 13.27 -2.06 3.22
CA GLN A 118 14.25 -1.00 2.94
C GLN A 118 14.69 -0.25 4.21
N LEU A 119 13.81 -0.10 5.20
CA LEU A 119 14.01 0.83 6.33
C LEU A 119 13.98 0.18 7.71
N VAL A 120 13.64 -1.11 7.82
CA VAL A 120 13.60 -1.81 9.12
C VAL A 120 15.02 -2.01 9.61
N ASP A 121 15.89 -2.51 8.74
CA ASP A 121 17.34 -2.52 8.94
C ASP A 121 18.02 -1.93 7.70
N PRO A 122 18.42 -0.64 7.76
CA PRO A 122 19.07 0.03 6.64
C PRO A 122 20.39 -0.60 6.21
N ALA A 123 21.06 -1.39 7.07
CA ALA A 123 22.33 -2.04 6.72
C ALA A 123 22.16 -3.18 5.71
N ILE A 124 20.96 -3.75 5.63
CA ILE A 124 20.60 -4.86 4.73
C ILE A 124 19.37 -4.52 3.88
N ALA A 125 19.23 -3.25 3.50
CA ALA A 125 18.17 -2.77 2.62
C ALA A 125 18.08 -3.62 1.34
N GLY A 126 16.86 -4.02 0.98
CA GLY A 126 16.58 -4.95 -0.12
C GLY A 126 16.51 -6.43 0.30
N SER A 127 16.76 -6.77 1.57
CA SER A 127 16.60 -8.16 2.03
C SER A 127 15.13 -8.61 1.92
N PRO A 128 14.87 -9.75 1.26
CA PRO A 128 13.51 -10.24 1.03
C PRO A 128 12.91 -10.89 2.27
N PHE A 129 11.58 -11.02 2.30
CA PHE A 129 10.89 -11.73 3.37
C PHE A 129 10.85 -13.25 3.20
N ASP A 130 11.08 -13.74 1.97
CA ASP A 130 11.27 -15.17 1.68
C ASP A 130 12.44 -15.40 0.69
N SER A 131 12.64 -16.64 0.24
CA SER A 131 13.74 -17.00 -0.68
C SER A 131 13.45 -16.75 -2.17
N THR A 132 12.24 -16.33 -2.54
CA THR A 132 11.75 -16.18 -3.92
C THR A 132 10.88 -14.92 -4.09
N PRO A 133 11.41 -13.72 -3.82
CA PRO A 133 10.68 -12.46 -3.92
C PRO A 133 10.32 -12.07 -5.36
#